data_AF-A0A9E2FN73-F1
#
_entry.id   AF-A0A9E2FN73-F1
#
_cell.length_a   1.000
_cell.length_b   1.000
_cell.length_c   1.000
_cell.angle_alpha   90.00
_cell.angle_beta   90.00
_cell.angle_gamma   90.00
#
_symmetry.space_group_name_H-M   'P 1'
#
loop_
_entity.id
_entity.type
_entity.pdbx_description
1 polymer ?
#
loop_
_entity_poly.entity_id
_entity_poly.type
_entity_poly.pdbx_seq_one_letter_code
_entity_poly.pdbx_strand_id
1 'polypeptide(L)' 'MRRGFDRLSEQAQQVTRKHPQSGHLFVFRSRRGERLKALYWDKDSYVLWYK' A
#
# COMPACT_ATOMS: atom_id res chain seq x y z
N MET A 1 5.17 -11.11 -4.56
CA MET A 1 4.47 -10.34 -3.50
C MET A 1 3.00 -10.75 -3.51
N ARG A 2 2.59 -11.70 -2.65
CA ARG A 2 1.26 -12.34 -2.69
C ARG A 2 0.20 -11.64 -1.82
N ARG A 3 0.51 -10.43 -1.32
CA ARG A 3 -0.36 -9.64 -0.44
C ARG A 3 -1.29 -8.76 -1.31
N GLY A 4 -2.60 -8.84 -1.03
CA GLY A 4 -3.65 -8.00 -1.60
C GLY A 4 -3.83 -6.70 -0.81
N PHE A 5 -4.91 -5.96 -1.08
CA PHE A 5 -5.21 -4.67 -0.47
C PHE A 5 -5.20 -4.71 1.07
N ASP A 6 -6.01 -5.57 1.69
CA ASP A 6 -6.20 -5.57 3.16
C ASP A 6 -4.88 -5.72 3.92
N ARG A 7 -4.04 -6.67 3.49
CA ARG A 7 -2.73 -6.90 4.11
C ARG A 7 -1.75 -5.74 3.88
N LEU A 8 -1.85 -5.04 2.75
CA LEU A 8 -1.00 -3.87 2.48
C LEU A 8 -1.47 -2.67 3.29
N SER A 9 -2.79 -2.46 3.41
CA SER A 9 -3.39 -1.43 4.26
C SER A 9 -3.07 -1.64 5.74
N GLU A 10 -3.18 -2.85 6.24
CA GLU A 10 -2.80 -3.21 7.61
C GLU A 10 -1.29 -2.96 7.84
N GLN A 11 -0.45 -3.37 6.90
CA GLN A 11 0.99 -3.15 7.01
C GLN A 11 1.36 -1.66 6.95
N ALA A 12 0.66 -0.86 6.14
CA ALA A 12 0.81 0.58 6.11
C ALA A 12 0.50 1.19 7.50
N GLN A 13 -0.64 0.80 8.11
CA GLN A 13 -1.00 1.23 9.47
C GLN A 13 0.04 0.81 10.50
N GLN A 14 0.47 -0.45 10.51
CA GLN A 14 1.40 -0.95 11.51
C GLN A 14 2.77 -0.27 11.42
N VAL A 15 3.28 -0.03 10.22
CA VAL A 15 4.63 0.51 10.02
C VAL A 15 4.66 2.02 10.19
N THR A 16 3.70 2.73 9.59
CA THR A 16 3.71 4.20 9.60
C THR A 16 2.89 4.80 10.73
N ARG A 17 2.05 4.00 11.42
CA ARG A 17 1.03 4.46 12.39
C ARG A 17 0.08 5.52 11.82
N LYS A 18 0.01 5.62 10.49
CA LYS A 18 -0.90 6.54 9.80
C LYS A 18 -2.09 5.78 9.27
N HIS A 19 -3.24 6.44 9.27
CA HIS A 19 -4.42 5.88 8.63
C HIS A 19 -4.18 5.78 7.12
N PRO A 20 -4.53 4.67 6.46
CA PRO A 20 -4.30 4.52 5.03
C PRO A 20 -5.23 5.42 4.21
N GLN A 21 -6.31 5.90 4.83
CA GLN A 21 -7.32 6.78 4.25
C GLN A 21 -6.94 8.27 4.30
N SER A 22 -5.83 8.64 4.93
CA SER A 22 -5.46 10.05 5.11
C SER A 22 -4.67 10.63 3.92
N GLY A 23 -4.84 10.07 2.72
CA GLY A 23 -4.23 10.58 1.48
C GLY A 23 -2.73 10.30 1.34
N HIS A 24 -2.18 9.35 2.08
CA HIS A 24 -0.77 8.97 1.97
C HIS A 24 -0.54 7.90 0.89
N LEU A 25 0.59 8.01 0.19
CA LEU A 25 1.06 7.02 -0.76
C LEU A 25 2.03 6.05 -0.07
N PHE A 26 1.65 4.78 0.02
CA PHE A 26 2.47 3.71 0.57
C PHE A 26 3.08 2.89 -0.56
N VAL A 27 4.41 2.93 -0.67
CA VAL A 27 5.15 2.18 -1.69
C VAL A 27 5.77 0.93 -1.06
N PHE A 28 5.44 -0.22 -1.63
CA PHE A 28 5.93 -1.52 -1.24
C PHE A 28 6.82 -2.09 -2.33
N ARG A 29 8.06 -2.40 -1.95
CA ARG A 29 9.02 -3.09 -2.81
C ARG A 29 9.04 -4.57 -2.47
N SER A 30 9.04 -5.42 -3.48
CA SER A 30 9.31 -6.85 -3.29
C SER A 30 10.75 -7.08 -2.80
N ARG A 31 10.99 -8.16 -2.05
CA ARG A 31 12.31 -8.46 -1.49
C ARG A 31 13.42 -8.60 -2.56
N ARG A 32 13.07 -9.12 -3.75
CA ARG A 32 13.99 -9.22 -4.90
C ARG A 32 14.13 -7.90 -5.69
N GLY A 33 13.31 -6.91 -5.40
CA GLY A 33 13.35 -5.60 -6.07
C GLY A 33 12.67 -5.54 -7.43
N GLU A 34 12.19 -6.66 -7.97
CA GLU A 34 11.61 -6.74 -9.32
C GLU A 34 10.20 -6.17 -9.43
N ARG A 35 9.47 -6.11 -8.31
CA ARG A 35 8.06 -5.69 -8.26
C ARG A 35 7.86 -4.54 -7.29
N LEU A 36 7.03 -3.59 -7.70
CA LEU A 36 6.58 -2.45 -6.90
C LEU A 36 5.05 -2.44 -6.80
N LYS A 37 4.57 -2.14 -5.60
CA LYS A 37 3.15 -1.88 -5.34
C LYS A 37 3.02 -0.51 -4.70
N ALA A 38 2.11 0.32 -5.19
CA ALA A 38 1.79 1.61 -4.58
C ALA A 38 0.33 1.60 -4.16
N LEU A 39 0.08 1.75 -2.86
CA LEU A 39 -1.25 1.81 -2.27
C LEU A 39 -1.52 3.24 -1.80
N TYR A 40 -2.63 3.84 -2.21
CA TYR A 40 -3.12 5.08 -1.63
C TYR A 40 -4.64 5.07 -1.58
N TRP A 41 -5.20 5.93 -0.74
CA TRP A 41 -6.62 6.23 -0.72
C TRP A 41 -6.88 7.42 -1.62
N ASP A 42 -7.60 7.18 -2.71
CA ASP A 42 -8.24 8.23 -3.49
C ASP A 42 -9.56 8.63 -2.81
N LYS A 43 -10.17 9.75 -3.21
CA LYS A 43 -11.32 10.39 -2.55
C LYS A 43 -12.33 9.41 -1.94
N ASP A 44 -12.69 8.37 -2.68
CA ASP A 44 -13.73 7.41 -2.28
C ASP A 44 -13.24 5.95 -2.14
N SER A 45 -12.01 5.62 -2.55
CA SER A 45 -11.59 4.21 -2.61
C SER A 45 -10.07 3.99 -2.58
N TYR A 46 -9.66 2.77 -2.23
CA TYR A 46 -8.27 2.35 -2.33
C TYR A 46 -7.86 2.10 -3.78
N VAL A 47 -6.74 2.68 -4.16
CA VAL A 47 -6.09 2.42 -5.45
C VAL A 47 -4.77 1.69 -5.21
N LEU A 48 -4.56 0.60 -5.95
CA LEU A 48 -3.32 -0.16 -5.94
C LEU A 48 -2.71 -0.19 -7.33
N TRP A 49 -1.55 0.45 -7.46
CA TRP A 49 -0.69 0.33 -8.63
C TRP A 49 0.24 -0.85 -8.48
N TYR A 50 0.43 -1.61 -9.55
CA TYR A 50 1.34 -2.75 -9.60
C TYR A 50 2.21 -2.65 -10.84
N LYS A 51 3.53 -2.71 -10.63
CA LYS A 51 4.53 -2.80 -11.68
C LYS A 51 5.46 -3.97 -11.39
#